data_AF-A0A5J4DVQ1-F1
#
_entry.id   AF-A0A5J4DVQ1-F1
#
_cell.length_a   1.000
_cell.length_b   1.000
_cell.length_c   1.000
_cell.angle_alpha   90.00
_cell.angle_beta   90.00
_cell.angle_gamma   90.00
#
_symmetry.space_group_name_H-M   'P 1'
#
loop_
_entity.id
_entity.type
_entity.pdbx_description
1 polymer ?
#
loop_
_entity_poly.entity_id
_entity_poly.type
_entity_poly.pdbx_seq_one_letter_code
_entity_poly.pdbx_strand_id
1 'polypeptide(L)' 'MGSDVEVLSKFNEKIVAVKQGNIIATSFHPELTTDISLHKYFVKIIQQSFEKNK' A
#
# COMPACT_ATOMS: atom_id res chain seq x y z
N MET A 1 4.55 -15.92 3.51
CA MET A 1 3.64 -14.77 3.51
C MET A 1 2.48 -15.14 4.41
N GLY A 2 2.05 -14.26 5.32
CA GLY A 2 0.81 -14.50 6.08
C GLY A 2 -0.38 -14.59 5.12
N SER A 3 -1.45 -15.29 5.51
CA SER A 3 -2.63 -15.55 4.68
C SER A 3 -3.29 -14.29 4.12
N ASP A 4 -3.12 -13.15 4.79
CA ASP A 4 -3.85 -11.91 4.49
C ASP A 4 -2.95 -10.80 3.91
N VAL A 5 -1.76 -11.16 3.41
CA VAL A 5 -0.81 -10.22 2.79
C VAL A 5 -1.00 -10.17 1.28
N GLU A 6 -1.37 -8.99 0.78
CA GLU A 6 -1.46 -8.67 -0.64
C GLU A 6 -0.12 -8.09 -1.13
N VAL A 7 0.43 -8.64 -2.20
CA VAL A 7 1.63 -8.11 -2.86
C VAL A 7 1.21 -7.04 -3.86
N LEU A 8 1.58 -5.78 -3.60
CA LEU A 8 1.25 -4.65 -4.47
C LEU A 8 2.25 -4.46 -5.60
N SER A 9 3.54 -4.74 -5.35
CA SER A 9 4.59 -4.57 -6.36
C SER A 9 5.81 -5.45 -6.09
N LYS A 10 6.50 -5.80 -7.17
CA LYS A 10 7.79 -6.51 -7.18
C LYS A 10 8.81 -5.76 -8.02
N PHE A 11 10.07 -5.81 -7.61
CA PHE A 11 11.21 -5.32 -8.37
C PHE A 11 12.30 -6.40 -8.37
N ASN A 12 12.75 -6.82 -9.56
CA ASN A 12 13.71 -7.92 -9.73
C ASN A 12 13.31 -9.18 -8.93
N GLU A 13 12.07 -9.63 -9.08
CA GLU A 13 11.45 -10.76 -8.35
C GLU A 13 11.34 -10.60 -6.82
N LYS A 14 11.80 -9.48 -6.25
CA LYS A 14 11.68 -9.18 -4.82
C LYS A 14 10.43 -8.36 -4.56
N ILE A 15 9.73 -8.68 -3.48
CA ILE A 15 8.56 -7.92 -3.03
C ILE A 15 9.05 -6.60 -2.43
N VAL A 16 8.53 -5.48 -2.94
CA VAL A 16 8.95 -4.12 -2.52
C VAL A 16 7.80 -3.28 -1.96
N ALA A 17 6.55 -3.69 -2.20
CA ALA A 17 5.37 -3.09 -1.60
C ALA A 17 4.32 -4.16 -1.28
N VAL A 18 3.76 -4.10 -0.08
CA VAL A 18 2.71 -5.02 0.39
C VAL A 18 1.60 -4.25 1.11
N LYS A 19 0.45 -4.89 1.23
CA LYS A 19 -0.67 -4.43 2.04
C LYS A 19 -1.23 -5.57 2.88
N GLN A 20 -1.57 -5.30 4.13
CA GLN A 20 -2.28 -6.22 5.01
C GLN A 20 -3.34 -5.44 5.77
N GLY A 21 -4.63 -5.73 5.50
CA GLY A 21 -5.73 -4.92 6.03
C GLY A 21 -5.61 -3.45 5.60
N ASN A 22 -5.53 -2.55 6.58
CA ASN A 22 -5.36 -1.09 6.42
C ASN A 22 -3.89 -0.63 6.49
N ILE A 23 -2.93 -1.56 6.55
CA ILE A 23 -1.50 -1.27 6.63
C ILE A 23 -0.87 -1.44 5.24
N ILE A 24 -0.05 -0.46 4.83
CA ILE A 24 0.82 -0.54 3.65
C ILE A 24 2.27 -0.45 4.13
N ALA A 25 3.15 -1.27 3.55
CA ALA A 25 4.58 -1.22 3.80
C ALA A 25 5.36 -1.20 2.49
N THR A 26 6.41 -0.40 2.42
CA THR A 26 7.34 -0.30 1.29
C THR A 26 8.78 -0.48 1.74
N SER A 27 9.62 -1.09 0.89
CA SER A 27 11.07 -1.19 1.11
C SER A 27 11.84 -0.01 0.52
N PHE A 28 11.13 1.01 0.05
CA PHE A 28 11.64 2.23 -0.57
C PHE A 28 10.91 3.44 0.01
N HIS A 29 11.42 4.63 -0.29
CA HIS A 29 10.93 5.92 0.16
C HIS A 29 10.01 6.57 -0.89
N PRO A 30 8.69 6.33 -0.87
CA PRO A 30 7.75 6.90 -1.84
C PRO A 30 7.69 8.44 -1.81
N GLU A 31 8.15 9.06 -0.73
CA GLU A 31 8.22 10.51 -0.55
C GLU A 31 9.37 11.17 -1.33
N LEU A 32 10.35 10.40 -1.80
CA LEU A 32 11.52 10.91 -2.53
C LEU A 32 11.29 10.96 -4.05
N THR A 33 10.04 10.97 -4.50
CA THR A 33 9.63 11.17 -5.89
C THR A 33 8.48 12.17 -5.97
N THR A 34 8.29 12.78 -7.15
CA THR A 34 7.13 13.64 -7.43
C THR A 34 5.87 12.85 -7.76
N ASP A 35 5.99 11.54 -8.00
CA ASP A 35 4.85 10.66 -8.22
C ASP A 35 4.16 10.30 -6.89
N ILE A 36 2.99 10.91 -6.66
CA ILE A 36 2.19 10.72 -5.45
C ILE A 36 1.17 9.58 -5.53
N SER A 37 1.30 8.66 -6.51
CA SER A 37 0.31 7.59 -6.73
C SER A 37 0.12 6.69 -5.51
N LEU A 38 1.20 6.32 -4.81
CA LEU A 38 1.10 5.51 -3.60
C LEU A 38 0.42 6.28 -2.45
N HIS A 39 0.72 7.58 -2.29
CA HIS A 39 0.07 8.42 -1.28
C HIS A 39 -1.43 8.58 -1.57
N LYS A 40 -1.83 8.78 -2.84
CA LYS A 40 -3.25 8.80 -3.25
C LYS A 40 -3.94 7.47 -2.96
N TYR A 41 -3.27 6.35 -3.21
CA TYR A 41 -3.78 5.02 -2.91
C TYR A 41 -4.01 4.82 -1.40
N PHE A 42 -3.07 5.26 -0.56
CA PHE A 42 -3.23 5.24 0.90
C PHE A 42 -4.43 6.07 1.37
N VAL A 43 -4.62 7.29 0.85
CA VAL A 43 -5.79 8.13 1.16
C VAL A 43 -7.10 7.45 0.74
N LYS A 44 -7.12 6.78 -0.41
CA LYS A 44 -8.30 6.02 -0.87
C LYS A 44 -8.67 4.89 0.11
N ILE A 45 -7.68 4.18 0.67
CA ILE A 45 -7.93 3.15 1.68
C ILE A 45 -8.56 3.75 2.94
N ILE A 46 -8.09 4.93 3.36
CA ILE A 46 -8.69 5.65 4.50
C ILE A 46 -10.15 6.02 4.21
N GLN A 47 -10.45 6.56 3.03
CA GLN A 47 -11.83 6.90 2.62
C GLN A 47 -12.75 5.67 2.65
N GLN A 48 -12.30 4.55 2.07
CA GLN A 48 -13.05 3.30 2.08
C GLN A 48 -13.26 2.74 3.49
N SER A 49 -12.34 3.02 4.43
CA SER A 49 -12.52 2.62 5.82
C SER A 49 -13.69 3.35 6.48
N PHE A 50 -13.92 4.63 6.16
CA PHE A 50 -15.06 5.38 6.69
C PHE A 50 -16.39 4.88 6.12
N GLU A 51 -16.42 4.49 4.84
CA GLU A 51 -17.63 3.95 4.20
C GLU A 51 -18.07 2.60 4.79
N LYS A 52 -17.13 1.74 5.17
CA LYS A 52 -17.43 0.44 5.80
C LYS A 52 -17.94 0.53 7.24
N ASN A 53 -17.73 1.65 7.93
CA ASN A 53 -18.15 1.86 9.31
C ASN A 53 -19.52 2.57 9.41
N LYS A 54 -20.20 2.79 8.28
CA LYS A 54 -21.56 3.31 8.19
C LYS A 54 -22.54 2.17 7.90
#